data_AF-V8NDQ1-F1
#
_entry.id   AF-V8NDQ1-F1
#
_cell.length_a   1.000
_cell.length_b   1.000
_cell.length_c   1.000
_cell.angle_alpha   90.00
_cell.angle_beta   90.00
_cell.angle_gamma   90.00
#
_symmetry.space_group_name_H-M   'P 1'
#
loop_
_entity.id
_entity.type
_entity.pdbx_description
1 polymer ?
#
loop_
_entity_poly.entity_id
_entity_poly.type
_entity_poly.pdbx_seq_one_letter_code
_entity_poly.pdbx_strand_id
1 'polypeptide(L)'
;VLEDAKRDADLHHVACNFVKKPGNTYYLYRRESGQRYFSLLSPKEWGANCPSEFLAGYRLQHDLSWTPSDEAEKRDAELNVLEKLLDQQAVLPPCSEPNFRGLTM
;
A
#
# COMPACT_ATOMS: atom_id res chain seq x y z
N VAL A 1 2.96 20.97 -3.38
CA VAL A 1 4.34 20.54 -3.73
C VAL A 1 5.33 20.79 -2.60
N LEU A 2 5.46 22.02 -2.07
CA LEU A 2 6.46 22.30 -1.03
C LEU A 2 6.20 21.60 0.31
N GLU A 3 4.93 21.49 0.71
CA GLU A 3 4.52 20.84 1.97
C GLU A 3 4.77 19.34 1.97
N ASP A 4 4.55 18.70 0.82
CA ASP A 4 4.74 17.24 0.66
C ASP A 4 6.23 16.89 0.73
N ALA A 5 7.09 17.64 0.02
CA ALA A 5 8.54 17.49 0.11
C ALA A 5 9.08 17.70 1.54
N LYS A 6 8.51 18.65 2.29
CA LYS A 6 8.89 18.89 3.69
C LYS A 6 8.47 17.73 4.59
N ARG A 7 7.26 17.19 4.39
CA ARG A 7 6.77 16.02 5.13
C ARG A 7 7.66 14.82 4.85
N ASP A 8 7.97 14.55 3.60
CA ASP A 8 8.82 13.43 3.20
C ASP A 8 10.21 13.53 3.83
N ALA A 9 10.81 14.72 3.82
CA ALA A 9 12.07 14.96 4.51
C ALA A 9 11.97 14.72 6.03
N ASP A 10 10.91 15.18 6.69
CA ASP A 10 10.69 14.94 8.13
C ASP A 10 10.56 13.43 8.42
N LEU A 11 9.74 12.72 7.65
CA LEU A 11 9.53 11.27 7.79
C LEU A 11 10.82 10.47 7.54
N HIS A 12 11.67 10.90 6.60
CA HIS A 12 12.99 10.28 6.41
C HIS A 12 13.89 10.38 7.65
N HIS A 13 13.80 11.48 8.41
CA HIS A 13 14.58 11.68 9.63
C HIS A 13 13.96 11.09 10.90
N VAL A 14 12.68 10.70 10.88
CA VAL A 14 12.04 10.06 12.04
C VAL A 14 12.80 8.80 12.46
N ALA A 15 12.99 8.65 13.78
CA ALA A 15 13.70 7.54 14.40
C ALA A 15 13.08 6.20 14.01
N CYS A 16 13.93 5.26 13.65
CA CYS A 16 13.52 3.98 13.10
C CYS A 16 14.55 2.93 13.51
N ASN A 17 14.12 1.91 14.26
CA ASN A 17 15.02 0.86 14.75
C ASN A 17 15.40 -0.17 13.68
N PHE A 18 14.84 -0.05 12.48
CA PHE A 18 15.04 -0.96 11.36
C PHE A 18 15.35 -0.19 10.08
N VAL A 19 15.92 -0.89 9.10
CA VAL A 19 16.17 -0.31 7.79
C VAL A 19 14.85 -0.14 7.06
N LYS A 20 14.60 1.07 6.56
CA LYS A 20 13.43 1.41 5.74
C LYS A 20 13.57 0.70 4.38
N LYS A 21 12.60 -0.13 4.04
CA LYS A 21 12.54 -0.91 2.80
C LYS A 21 11.29 -0.50 2.00
N PRO A 22 11.44 -0.17 0.71
CA PRO A 22 10.31 0.11 -0.16
C PRO A 22 9.31 -1.04 -0.20
N GLY A 23 8.05 -0.70 -0.44
CA GLY A 23 6.90 -1.61 -0.46
C GLY A 23 6.25 -1.84 0.90
N ASN A 24 6.96 -1.56 2.00
CA ASN A 24 6.46 -1.77 3.36
C ASN A 24 5.64 -0.59 3.88
N THR A 25 4.69 -0.91 4.76
CA THR A 25 3.93 0.07 5.54
C THR A 25 4.58 0.27 6.90
N TYR A 26 4.71 1.53 7.28
CA TYR A 26 5.31 1.99 8.52
C TYR A 26 4.30 2.84 9.28
N TYR A 27 4.13 2.53 10.56
CA TYR A 27 3.20 3.21 11.45
C TYR A 27 3.97 4.18 12.35
N LEU A 28 3.61 5.45 12.28
CA LEU A 28 4.21 6.54 13.02
C LEU A 28 3.54 6.67 14.39
N TYR A 29 4.36 6.68 15.44
CA TYR A 29 3.92 6.84 16.82
C TYR A 29 4.65 7.97 17.52
N ARG A 30 4.04 8.50 18.59
CA ARG A 30 4.64 9.48 19.50
C ARG A 30 4.74 8.90 20.92
N ARG A 31 5.96 8.88 21.46
CA ARG A 31 6.21 8.53 22.87
C ARG A 31 5.74 9.65 23.80
N GLU A 32 5.58 9.33 25.08
CA GLU A 32 5.31 10.33 26.12
C GLU A 32 6.41 11.41 26.20
N SER A 33 7.65 11.06 25.84
CA SER A 33 8.76 12.02 25.73
C SER A 33 8.64 13.02 24.56
N GLY A 34 7.61 12.89 23.71
CA GLY A 34 7.42 13.69 22.50
C GLY A 34 8.20 13.19 21.28
N GLN A 35 9.05 12.17 21.44
CA GLN A 35 9.81 11.61 20.32
C GLN A 35 8.89 10.84 19.36
N ARG A 36 8.97 11.18 18.08
CA ARG A 36 8.32 10.45 16.98
C ARG A 36 9.20 9.29 16.52
N TYR A 37 8.59 8.13 16.29
CA TYR A 37 9.29 6.94 15.77
C TYR A 37 8.38 6.08 14.91
N PHE A 38 8.99 5.32 14.01
CA PHE A 38 8.30 4.34 13.18
C PHE A 38 8.32 2.94 13.78
N SER A 39 7.20 2.23 13.63
CA SER A 39 7.05 0.80 13.88
C SER A 39 6.52 0.08 12.62
N LEU A 40 6.80 -1.20 12.49
CA LEU A 40 6.18 -2.08 11.48
C LEU A 40 4.82 -2.60 11.93
N LEU A 41 4.53 -2.56 13.24
CA LEU A 41 3.28 -3.03 13.82
C LEU A 41 2.22 -1.96 13.79
N SER A 42 1.03 -2.32 13.31
CA SER A 42 -0.16 -1.47 13.32
C SER A 42 -0.73 -1.29 14.74
N PRO A 43 -1.54 -0.24 15.01
CA PRO A 43 -2.15 -0.06 16.33
C PRO A 43 -3.08 -1.24 16.70
N LYS A 44 -3.64 -1.93 15.71
CA LYS A 44 -4.44 -3.14 15.91
C LYS A 44 -3.58 -4.33 16.38
N GLU A 45 -2.38 -4.50 15.83
CA GLU A 45 -1.45 -5.56 16.23
C GLU A 45 -0.81 -5.31 17.60
N TRP A 46 -0.58 -4.06 17.97
CA TRP A 46 -0.12 -3.70 19.31
C TRP A 46 -1.14 -4.08 20.40
N GLY A 47 -2.44 -4.08 20.08
CA GLY A 47 -3.51 -4.37 21.02
C GLY A 47 -3.48 -3.43 22.23
N ALA A 48 -3.81 -3.96 23.41
CA ALA A 48 -3.86 -3.19 24.66
C ALA A 48 -2.49 -2.71 25.18
N ASN A 49 -1.39 -3.21 24.62
CA ASN A 49 -0.03 -2.90 25.06
C ASN A 49 0.65 -1.84 24.18
N CYS A 50 -0.11 -1.03 23.44
CA CYS A 50 0.47 0.03 22.63
C CYS A 50 1.13 1.09 23.55
N PRO A 51 2.47 1.22 23.56
CA PRO A 51 3.17 2.06 24.53
C PRO A 51 3.15 3.55 24.17
N SER A 52 2.47 3.92 23.09
CA SER A 52 2.62 5.22 22.44
C SER A 52 1.36 5.62 21.67
N GLU A 53 1.15 6.92 21.50
CA GLU A 53 0.05 7.46 20.70
C GLU A 53 0.28 7.19 19.21
N PHE A 54 -0.73 6.62 18.54
CA PHE A 54 -0.72 6.42 17.10
C PHE A 54 -1.00 7.74 16.38
N LEU A 55 -0.15 8.11 15.42
CA LEU A 55 -0.31 9.34 14.62
C LEU A 55 -0.86 9.04 13.23
N ALA A 56 -0.16 8.21 12.45
CA ALA A 56 -0.53 7.90 11.06
C ALA A 56 0.23 6.67 10.53
N GLY A 57 -0.29 6.05 9.48
CA GLY A 57 0.42 5.03 8.70
C GLY A 57 0.93 5.60 7.38
N TYR A 58 2.11 5.17 6.94
CA TYR A 58 2.71 5.55 5.67
C TYR A 58 3.36 4.34 4.98
N ARG A 59 3.09 4.14 3.70
CA ARG A 59 3.77 3.18 2.84
C ARG A 59 4.96 3.86 2.17
N LEU A 60 6.13 3.23 2.26
CA LEU A 60 7.31 3.69 1.54
C LEU A 60 7.26 3.16 0.11
N GLN A 61 7.20 4.05 -0.86
CA GLN A 61 7.19 3.69 -2.28
C GLN A 61 8.59 3.35 -2.80
N HIS A 62 8.66 2.76 -4.00
CA HIS A 62 9.93 2.40 -4.65
C HIS A 62 10.76 3.62 -5.07
N ASP A 63 10.11 4.77 -5.29
CA ASP A 63 10.74 6.06 -5.55
C ASP A 63 11.13 6.81 -4.26
N LEU A 64 11.05 6.15 -3.10
CA LEU A 64 11.38 6.68 -1.76
C LEU A 64 10.42 7.77 -1.24
N SER A 65 9.31 8.00 -1.92
CA SER A 65 8.23 8.85 -1.44
C SER A 65 7.35 8.13 -0.42
N TRP A 66 6.79 8.89 0.51
CA TRP A 66 5.86 8.41 1.54
C TRP A 66 4.42 8.64 1.11
N THR A 67 3.64 7.56 0.99
CA THR A 67 2.20 7.64 0.74
C THR A 67 1.45 7.31 2.02
N PRO A 68 0.43 8.08 2.44
CA PRO A 68 -0.43 7.71 3.55
C PRO A 68 -1.03 6.30 3.36
N SER A 69 -1.06 5.50 4.43
CA SER A 69 -1.52 4.10 4.33
C SER A 69 -2.96 4.01 3.84
N ASP A 70 -3.83 4.94 4.26
CA ASP A 70 -5.24 5.00 3.82
C ASP A 70 -5.36 5.15 2.29
N GLU A 71 -4.57 6.04 1.69
CA GLU A 71 -4.53 6.22 0.23
C GLU A 71 -3.92 5.01 -0.48
N ALA A 72 -2.90 4.38 0.13
CA ALA A 72 -2.29 3.17 -0.42
C ALA A 72 -3.31 2.01 -0.42
N GLU A 73 -3.95 1.74 0.72
CA GLU A 73 -4.95 0.68 0.89
C GLU A 73 -6.14 0.86 -0.06
N LYS A 74 -6.60 2.09 -0.27
CA LYS A 74 -7.64 2.39 -1.26
C LYS A 74 -7.20 1.98 -2.67
N ARG A 75 -6.00 2.39 -3.10
CA ARG A 75 -5.47 2.02 -4.42
C ARG A 75 -5.28 0.52 -4.57
N ASP A 76 -4.74 -0.14 -3.55
CA ASP A 76 -4.57 -1.60 -3.54
C ASP A 76 -5.94 -2.31 -3.64
N ALA A 77 -6.98 -1.81 -2.99
CA ALA A 77 -8.34 -2.34 -3.10
C ALA A 77 -8.93 -2.16 -4.50
N GLU A 78 -8.76 -0.99 -5.12
CA GLU A 78 -9.20 -0.74 -6.50
C GLU A 78 -8.48 -1.66 -7.50
N LEU A 79 -7.15 -1.84 -7.35
CA LEU A 79 -6.37 -2.75 -8.18
C LEU A 79 -6.78 -4.21 -8.01
N ASN A 80 -7.06 -4.66 -6.79
CA ASN A 80 -7.53 -6.02 -6.52
C ASN A 80 -8.89 -6.30 -7.19
N VAL A 81 -9.81 -5.32 -7.18
CA VAL A 81 -11.08 -5.46 -7.91
C VAL A 81 -10.84 -5.58 -9.41
N LEU A 82 -9.96 -4.76 -9.99
CA LEU A 82 -9.60 -4.84 -11.41
C LEU A 82 -8.95 -6.19 -11.77
N GLU A 83 -8.03 -6.67 -10.95
CA GLU A 83 -7.37 -7.97 -11.13
C GLU A 83 -8.39 -9.11 -11.17
N LYS A 84 -9.35 -9.12 -10.23
CA LYS A 84 -10.45 -10.11 -10.21
C LYS A 84 -11.33 -10.06 -11.45
N LEU A 85 -11.58 -8.87 -12.01
CA LEU A 85 -12.37 -8.73 -13.24
C LEU A 85 -11.59 -9.24 -14.46
N LEU A 86 -10.28 -8.98 -14.50
CA LEU A 86 -9.41 -9.46 -15.58
C LEU A 86 -9.29 -10.99 -15.56
N ASP A 87 -9.13 -11.60 -14.38
CA ASP A 87 -9.09 -13.05 -14.22
C ASP A 87 -10.38 -13.73 -14.71
N GLN A 88 -11.54 -13.13 -14.44
CA GLN A 88 -12.83 -13.60 -14.94
C GLN A 88 -12.95 -13.57 -16.48
N GLN A 89 -12.35 -12.56 -17.14
CA GLN A 89 -12.35 -12.48 -18.61
C GLN A 89 -11.31 -13.41 -19.25
N ALA A 90 -10.30 -13.86 -18.51
CA ALA A 90 -9.31 -14.83 -19.01
C ALA A 90 -9.89 -16.26 -19.14
N VAL A 91 -11.10 -16.52 -18.62
CA VAL A 91 -11.83 -17.80 -18.77
C VAL A 91 -12.73 -17.81 -20.03
N LEU A 92 -12.38 -17.05 -21.07
CA LEU A 92 -13.02 -17.27 -22.36
C LEU A 92 -12.68 -18.70 -22.83
N PRO A 93 -13.68 -19.51 -23.21
CA PRO A 93 -13.41 -20.82 -23.79
C PRO A 93 -12.43 -20.64 -24.97
N PRO A 94 -11.51 -21.60 -25.23
CA PRO A 94 -10.66 -21.53 -26.41
C PRO A 94 -11.58 -21.24 -27.59
N CYS A 95 -11.25 -20.23 -28.39
CA CYS A 95 -12.05 -19.85 -29.55
C CYS A 95 -12.25 -21.10 -30.43
N SER A 96 -13.35 -21.80 -30.21
CA SER A 96 -13.81 -22.87 -31.08
C SER A 96 -13.98 -22.21 -32.44
N GLU A 97 -13.31 -22.80 -33.42
CA GLU A 97 -13.06 -22.26 -34.76
C GLU A 97 -14.21 -21.43 -35.34
N PRO A 98 -13.92 -20.41 -36.17
CA PRO A 98 -14.96 -19.71 -36.92
C PRO A 98 -15.86 -20.73 -37.63
N ASN A 99 -17.14 -20.71 -37.30
CA ASN A 99 -18.13 -21.62 -37.84
C ASN A 99 -18.38 -21.29 -39.32
N PHE A 100 -17.55 -21.80 -40.22
CA PHE A 100 -17.72 -21.71 -41.68
C PHE A 100 -18.72 -22.75 -42.22
N ARG A 101 -19.75 -23.13 -41.44
CA ARG A 101 -20.84 -23.97 -41.95
C ARG A 101 -21.74 -23.16 -42.88
N GLY A 102 -21.32 -23.03 -44.13
CA GLY A 102 -22.11 -22.37 -45.17
C GLY A 102 -21.37 -22.05 -46.47
N LEU A 103 -20.05 -22.19 -46.53
CA LEU A 103 -19.28 -22.00 -47.78
C LEU A 103 -19.11 -23.34 -48.50
N THR A 104 -20.22 -23.93 -48.94
CA THR A 104 -20.17 -24.90 -50.03
C THR A 104 -20.18 -24.11 -51.34
N MET A 105 -19.07 -24.17 -52.07
CA MET A 105 -19.02 -23.83 -53.50
C MET A 105 -19.80 -24.86 -54.31
#